data_AF-A0A0F9WXV4-F1
#
_entry.id   AF-A0A0F9WXV4-F1
#
_cell.length_a   1.000
_cell.length_b   1.000
_cell.length_c   1.000
_cell.angle_alpha   90.00
_cell.angle_beta   90.00
_cell.angle_gamma   90.00
#
_symmetry.space_group_name_H-M   'P 1'
#
loop_
_entity.id
_entity.type
_entity.pdbx_description
1 polymer ?
#
loop_
_entity_poly.entity_id
_entity_poly.type
_entity_poly.pdbx_seq_one_letter_code
_entity_poly.pdbx_strand_id
1 'polypeptide(L)'
;MVSGNRNISTSEATLLSRSGTLARTETTAFQNDTTRRLQLKSVLFQQKLDWYTAKMAIKTSIPPAVLVCAIQSDSWINHFKTNAYLAPIISSCVLPALPRAMLIKHNARLTFAIVLAYCWALLAGWCGVQARQHTTNNVNDLNAYNSSAEAVVAIFLIFFIWSSCTLKSAFPDWGLQCTIAGILAVAVLPGIARAPNTKQVIDQTNIILEAFLVGQAVGLVNALILFPQSCRDVLKKDMGACLDGLAGVTRTQRKCMQAILSRTITGTREMNGNPCANQLEIALQHFVSEVSKTRQSSEYAAREISWGVFDHSQLEDISSLLLDLIPPASGLISVADMLQLSTAAGYNLSNDACGINRPSETDNDSSYDDDWQHLESAMHQHSQKMTEAILEGIEHAKVRLELIKGRSLFSRSRVRKVDVEHRAVAVNPGEAGFLESYRDVFEKGRVLDEESEAISNKKLLDCYIQHRPQVGNLSEYTSEMHSNTLRYFLFLHSQTLLSSLGKELLNLLTFVDDCYSRPKRLLIPPFLHPNYWVKRFVHLGGIQQEGTSQDAEKQTNVELGPAFYSPKNPDHLPPSNLVETIGDYIRKIPSIFRSDHAAFGLRVVCAIMTIDTGFFGHYLPYCFPWLALLDHPPFFY
;
A
#
# COMPACT_ATOMS: atom_id res chain seq x y z
N MET A 1 -3.61 -15.53 -53.27
CA MET A 1 -2.55 -16.34 -53.92
C MET A 1 -1.77 -15.41 -54.85
N VAL A 2 -0.43 -15.33 -54.65
CA VAL A 2 0.61 -14.79 -55.56
C VAL A 2 0.53 -13.27 -55.83
N SER A 3 1.31 -12.43 -55.15
CA SER A 3 2.73 -12.05 -55.41
C SER A 3 2.95 -11.31 -56.74
N GLY A 4 3.57 -10.13 -56.69
CA GLY A 4 4.01 -9.43 -57.90
C GLY A 4 4.43 -7.98 -57.71
N ASN A 5 5.49 -7.75 -56.96
CA ASN A 5 6.19 -6.46 -56.89
C ASN A 5 7.18 -6.37 -58.07
N ARG A 6 7.26 -5.23 -58.78
CA ARG A 6 8.45 -4.84 -59.57
C ARG A 6 8.55 -3.31 -59.71
N ASN A 7 9.75 -2.84 -59.36
CA ASN A 7 10.17 -1.44 -59.24
C ASN A 7 10.72 -0.87 -60.57
N ILE A 8 11.14 0.41 -60.50
CA ILE A 8 12.19 1.13 -61.27
C ILE A 8 11.65 1.87 -62.51
N SER A 9 11.34 3.17 -62.46
CA SER A 9 12.14 4.41 -62.30
C SER A 9 12.89 4.87 -63.56
N THR A 10 12.57 6.07 -64.05
CA THR A 10 13.48 6.97 -64.78
C THR A 10 13.09 8.43 -64.50
N SER A 11 14.10 9.25 -64.23
CA SER A 11 14.02 10.67 -63.91
C SER A 11 14.09 11.51 -65.18
N GLU A 12 13.48 12.69 -65.19
CA GLU A 12 14.03 13.86 -65.88
C GLU A 12 13.51 15.17 -65.26
N ALA A 13 14.43 16.13 -65.14
CA ALA A 13 14.32 17.35 -64.35
C ALA A 13 14.04 18.57 -65.25
N THR A 14 13.36 19.61 -64.73
CA THR A 14 13.70 21.00 -65.07
C THR A 14 13.27 22.01 -64.01
N LEU A 15 14.17 22.96 -63.77
CA LEU A 15 14.21 24.04 -62.76
C LEU A 15 13.18 25.16 -62.99
N LEU A 16 12.71 25.81 -61.91
CA LEU A 16 12.92 27.25 -61.64
C LEU A 16 12.17 27.80 -60.40
N SER A 17 12.80 28.82 -59.80
CA SER A 17 12.26 29.83 -58.86
C SER A 17 12.42 29.62 -57.35
N ARG A 18 13.58 30.10 -56.89
CA ARG A 18 14.02 30.31 -55.51
C ARG A 18 13.69 31.77 -55.11
N SER A 19 12.51 32.01 -54.52
CA SER A 19 12.23 33.28 -53.81
C SER A 19 11.09 33.17 -52.76
N GLY A 20 10.84 31.96 -52.22
CA GLY A 20 9.74 31.71 -51.26
C GLY A 20 10.15 30.99 -49.97
N THR A 21 11.44 30.75 -49.78
CA THR A 21 11.95 29.77 -48.79
C THR A 21 12.44 30.37 -47.48
N LEU A 22 12.31 31.67 -47.21
CA LEU A 22 12.66 32.24 -45.89
C LEU A 22 11.44 32.49 -44.99
N ALA A 23 10.34 33.02 -45.54
CA ALA A 23 9.11 33.25 -44.77
C ALA A 23 8.29 31.96 -44.50
N ARG A 24 8.48 30.93 -45.32
CA ARG A 24 7.78 29.64 -45.21
C ARG A 24 8.38 28.74 -44.14
N THR A 25 9.65 28.90 -43.79
CA THR A 25 10.35 28.06 -42.80
C THR A 25 10.00 28.45 -41.36
N GLU A 26 9.82 29.74 -41.07
CA GLU A 26 9.39 30.19 -39.74
C GLU A 26 7.93 29.84 -39.46
N THR A 27 7.06 29.99 -40.45
CA THR A 27 5.62 29.65 -40.32
C THR A 27 5.38 28.14 -40.25
N THR A 28 6.13 27.33 -40.99
CA THR A 28 6.05 25.85 -40.91
C THR A 28 6.68 25.29 -39.64
N ALA A 29 7.76 25.88 -39.10
CA ALA A 29 8.31 25.47 -37.81
C ALA A 29 7.35 25.78 -36.66
N PHE A 30 6.72 26.96 -36.67
CA PHE A 30 5.73 27.34 -35.65
C PHE A 30 4.43 26.52 -35.76
N GLN A 31 3.97 26.22 -36.98
CA GLN A 31 2.84 25.33 -37.21
C GLN A 31 3.13 23.91 -36.74
N ASN A 32 4.29 23.34 -37.09
CA ASN A 32 4.68 21.99 -36.67
C ASN A 32 4.78 21.85 -35.14
N ASP A 33 5.23 22.90 -34.44
CA ASP A 33 5.23 22.92 -32.97
C ASP A 33 3.82 22.99 -32.39
N THR A 34 2.89 23.73 -33.01
CA THR A 34 1.49 23.74 -32.58
C THR A 34 0.77 22.41 -32.82
N THR A 35 1.02 21.73 -33.94
CA THR A 35 0.46 20.39 -34.21
C THR A 35 1.06 19.34 -33.27
N ARG A 36 2.37 19.38 -32.99
CA ARG A 36 2.99 18.50 -31.99
C ARG A 36 2.40 18.71 -30.60
N ARG A 37 2.22 19.96 -30.17
CA ARG A 37 1.59 20.29 -28.87
C ARG A 37 0.14 19.81 -28.80
N LEU A 38 -0.62 19.88 -29.90
CA LEU A 38 -1.99 19.38 -29.96
C LEU A 38 -2.06 17.85 -29.93
N GLN A 39 -1.15 17.15 -30.61
CA GLN A 39 -1.03 15.69 -30.53
C GLN A 39 -0.56 15.22 -29.16
N LEU A 40 0.38 15.93 -28.52
CA LEU A 40 0.79 15.65 -27.15
C LEU A 40 -0.38 15.82 -26.19
N LYS A 41 -1.17 16.90 -26.37
CA LYS A 41 -2.40 17.13 -25.60
C LYS A 41 -3.43 16.04 -25.81
N SER A 42 -3.65 15.55 -27.03
CA SER A 42 -4.62 14.47 -27.28
C SER A 42 -4.16 13.14 -26.68
N VAL A 43 -2.86 12.82 -26.74
CA VAL A 43 -2.29 11.61 -26.13
C VAL A 43 -2.35 11.69 -24.59
N LEU A 44 -2.03 12.85 -24.00
CA LEU A 44 -2.19 13.10 -22.56
C LEU A 44 -3.66 12.99 -22.11
N PHE A 45 -4.59 13.48 -22.91
CA PHE A 45 -6.03 13.41 -22.62
C PHE A 45 -6.57 11.97 -22.75
N GLN A 46 -6.02 11.18 -23.67
CA GLN A 46 -6.34 9.76 -23.81
C GLN A 46 -5.81 8.90 -22.66
N GLN A 47 -4.70 9.30 -22.02
CA GLN A 47 -4.11 8.53 -20.92
C GLN A 47 -4.68 8.81 -19.52
N LYS A 48 -5.62 9.76 -19.33
CA LYS A 48 -6.11 10.20 -18.00
C LYS A 48 -4.95 10.39 -16.99
N LEU A 49 -3.80 10.89 -17.46
CA LEU A 49 -2.60 10.96 -16.63
C LEU A 49 -2.79 12.07 -15.58
N ASP A 50 -2.89 11.68 -14.32
CA ASP A 50 -2.98 12.63 -13.21
C ASP A 50 -1.75 13.55 -13.22
N TRP A 51 -1.95 14.85 -12.98
CA TRP A 51 -0.87 15.84 -12.91
C TRP A 51 0.18 15.44 -11.87
N TYR A 52 -0.25 14.80 -10.79
CA TYR A 52 0.63 14.22 -9.79
C TYR A 52 1.56 13.16 -10.38
N THR A 53 1.01 12.21 -11.15
CA THR A 53 1.75 11.14 -11.81
C THR A 53 2.73 11.69 -12.83
N ALA A 54 2.30 12.67 -13.64
CA ALA A 54 3.18 13.36 -14.59
C ALA A 54 4.37 14.03 -13.89
N LYS A 55 4.11 14.72 -12.77
CA LYS A 55 5.15 15.38 -11.96
C LYS A 55 6.14 14.39 -11.36
N MET A 56 5.67 13.24 -10.87
CA MET A 56 6.54 12.18 -10.35
C MET A 56 7.37 11.53 -11.45
N ALA A 57 6.79 11.27 -12.63
CA ALA A 57 7.51 10.71 -13.78
C ALA A 57 8.63 11.64 -14.28
N ILE A 58 8.36 12.95 -14.35
CA ILE A 58 9.39 13.94 -14.69
C ILE A 58 10.52 13.93 -13.65
N LYS A 59 10.17 13.87 -12.36
CA LYS A 59 11.15 13.82 -11.27
C LYS A 59 12.06 12.59 -11.36
N THR A 60 11.53 11.43 -11.75
CA THR A 60 12.32 10.19 -11.86
C THR A 60 13.18 10.13 -13.12
N SER A 61 12.81 10.83 -14.20
CA SER A 61 13.58 10.81 -15.46
C SER A 61 14.78 11.75 -15.47
N ILE A 62 14.84 12.76 -14.60
CA ILE A 62 15.92 13.76 -14.58
C ILE A 62 17.30 13.13 -14.28
N PRO A 63 17.49 12.31 -13.22
CA PRO A 63 18.80 11.73 -12.91
C PRO A 63 19.44 10.92 -14.04
N PRO A 64 18.75 9.94 -14.67
CA PRO A 64 19.36 9.18 -15.75
C PRO A 64 19.65 10.06 -16.97
N ALA A 65 18.79 11.04 -17.29
CA ALA A 65 19.03 11.94 -18.41
C ALA A 65 20.29 12.78 -18.22
N VAL A 66 20.51 13.34 -17.01
CA VAL A 66 21.70 14.12 -16.68
C VAL A 66 22.97 13.26 -16.79
N LEU A 67 22.92 12.02 -16.30
CA LEU A 67 24.06 11.11 -16.35
C LEU A 67 24.35 10.61 -17.78
N VAL A 68 23.32 10.40 -18.61
CA VAL A 68 23.50 10.07 -20.04
C VAL A 68 24.16 11.24 -20.78
N CYS A 69 23.78 12.48 -20.49
CA CYS A 69 24.48 13.65 -21.02
C CYS A 69 25.94 13.71 -20.49
N ALA A 70 26.18 13.34 -19.24
CA ALA A 70 27.53 13.30 -18.68
C ALA A 70 28.45 12.28 -19.40
N ILE A 71 27.91 11.17 -19.90
CA ILE A 71 28.67 10.17 -20.69
C ILE A 71 29.22 10.75 -21.99
N GLN A 72 28.60 11.80 -22.55
CA GLN A 72 29.11 12.48 -23.74
C GLN A 72 30.37 13.30 -23.48
N SER A 73 30.74 13.53 -22.21
CA SER A 73 31.96 14.23 -21.83
C SER A 73 33.19 13.31 -21.92
N ASP A 74 34.24 13.79 -22.59
CA ASP A 74 35.54 13.10 -22.66
C ASP A 74 36.13 12.82 -21.27
N SER A 75 35.97 13.73 -20.31
CA SER A 75 36.47 13.54 -18.94
C SER A 75 35.78 12.39 -18.22
N TRP A 76 34.48 12.21 -18.45
CA TRP A 76 33.68 11.19 -17.79
C TRP A 76 33.97 9.80 -18.36
N ILE A 77 34.01 9.69 -19.70
CA ILE A 77 34.26 8.41 -20.37
C ILE A 77 35.70 7.95 -20.16
N ASN A 78 36.67 8.86 -20.04
CA ASN A 78 38.06 8.49 -19.75
C ASN A 78 38.22 7.94 -18.33
N HIS A 79 37.45 8.42 -17.35
CA HIS A 79 37.47 7.93 -15.97
C HIS A 79 36.75 6.58 -15.83
N PHE A 80 35.48 6.51 -16.24
CA PHE A 80 34.64 5.32 -16.03
C PHE A 80 34.75 4.26 -17.13
N LYS A 81 35.35 4.59 -18.27
CA LYS A 81 35.53 3.71 -19.43
C LYS A 81 34.19 3.08 -19.85
N THR A 82 34.20 1.77 -20.12
CA THR A 82 33.01 1.00 -20.48
C THR A 82 31.98 0.93 -19.35
N ASN A 83 32.32 1.24 -18.10
CA ASN A 83 31.41 1.12 -16.96
C ASN A 83 30.55 2.38 -16.74
N ALA A 84 30.73 3.42 -17.56
CA ALA A 84 30.03 4.70 -17.45
C ALA A 84 28.49 4.57 -17.54
N TYR A 85 27.98 3.55 -18.25
CA TYR A 85 26.54 3.31 -18.40
C TYR A 85 25.85 2.84 -17.11
N LEU A 86 26.61 2.34 -16.13
CA LEU A 86 26.06 1.84 -14.86
C LEU A 86 25.52 3.00 -14.01
N ALA A 87 26.14 4.17 -14.07
CA ALA A 87 25.71 5.33 -13.28
C ALA A 87 24.25 5.77 -13.59
N PRO A 88 23.82 5.96 -14.86
CA PRO A 88 22.42 6.21 -15.19
C PRO A 88 21.45 5.14 -14.68
N ILE A 89 21.81 3.86 -14.76
CA ILE A 89 20.96 2.76 -14.29
C ILE A 89 20.74 2.88 -12.78
N ILE A 90 21.81 3.03 -12.01
CA ILE A 90 21.74 3.14 -10.55
C ILE A 90 21.00 4.39 -10.10
N SER A 91 21.10 5.50 -10.84
CA SER A 91 20.34 6.71 -10.52
C SER A 91 18.81 6.52 -10.57
N SER A 92 18.33 5.59 -11.40
CA SER A 92 16.91 5.24 -11.49
C SER A 92 16.49 4.32 -10.32
N CYS A 93 17.39 3.46 -9.88
CA CYS A 93 17.19 2.54 -8.75
C CYS A 93 17.07 3.23 -7.37
N VAL A 94 17.45 4.51 -7.28
CA VAL A 94 17.25 5.35 -6.08
C VAL A 94 15.76 5.55 -5.76
N LEU A 95 14.89 5.35 -6.75
CA LEU A 95 13.44 5.60 -6.68
C LEU A 95 13.10 7.04 -6.23
N PRO A 96 13.40 8.07 -7.04
CA PRO A 96 13.17 9.48 -6.67
C PRO A 96 11.71 9.86 -6.38
N ALA A 97 10.75 9.02 -6.78
CA ALA A 97 9.33 9.22 -6.50
C ALA A 97 8.92 8.91 -5.05
N LEU A 98 9.78 8.22 -4.28
CA LEU A 98 9.46 7.86 -2.90
C LEU A 98 9.43 9.09 -1.97
N PRO A 99 8.53 9.12 -0.97
CA PRO A 99 8.55 10.10 0.11
C PRO A 99 9.86 10.08 0.89
N ARG A 100 10.26 11.22 1.48
CA ARG A 100 11.58 11.44 2.07
C ARG A 100 12.08 10.37 3.04
N ALA A 101 11.29 9.99 4.06
CA ALA A 101 11.75 9.02 5.05
C ALA A 101 11.90 7.61 4.46
N MET A 102 11.00 7.23 3.57
CA MET A 102 11.05 5.96 2.85
C MET A 102 12.26 5.92 1.89
N LEU A 103 12.50 7.02 1.18
CA LEU A 103 13.66 7.23 0.30
C LEU A 103 14.97 7.06 1.07
N ILE A 104 15.12 7.70 2.23
CA ILE A 104 16.35 7.62 3.05
C ILE A 104 16.57 6.18 3.53
N LYS A 105 15.54 5.51 4.06
CA LYS A 105 15.63 4.11 4.49
C LYS A 105 16.01 3.18 3.33
N HIS A 106 15.38 3.37 2.17
CA HIS A 106 15.67 2.61 0.95
C HIS A 106 17.11 2.80 0.50
N ASN A 107 17.58 4.04 0.42
CA ASN A 107 18.94 4.37 0.00
C ASN A 107 20.00 3.89 0.99
N ALA A 108 19.72 3.94 2.31
CA ALA A 108 20.63 3.40 3.32
C ALA A 108 20.82 1.88 3.15
N ARG A 109 19.72 1.14 2.95
CA ARG A 109 19.78 -0.30 2.66
C ARG A 109 20.45 -0.60 1.31
N LEU A 110 20.22 0.24 0.29
CA LEU A 110 20.88 0.13 -1.00
C LEU A 110 22.39 0.30 -0.89
N THR A 111 22.85 1.32 -0.18
CA THR A 111 24.29 1.52 0.08
C THR A 111 24.88 0.33 0.85
N PHE A 112 24.17 -0.19 1.85
CA PHE A 112 24.61 -1.38 2.57
C PHE A 112 24.78 -2.60 1.64
N ALA A 113 23.82 -2.84 0.74
CA ALA A 113 23.91 -3.93 -0.24
C ALA A 113 25.07 -3.75 -1.23
N ILE A 114 25.30 -2.52 -1.71
CA ILE A 114 26.44 -2.19 -2.60
C ILE A 114 27.78 -2.43 -1.90
N VAL A 115 27.92 -1.98 -0.64
CA VAL A 115 29.15 -2.18 0.15
C VAL A 115 29.38 -3.67 0.44
N LEU A 116 28.34 -4.43 0.78
CA LEU A 116 28.45 -5.87 0.99
C LEU A 116 28.94 -6.59 -0.28
N ALA A 117 28.36 -6.24 -1.43
CA ALA A 117 28.75 -6.79 -2.73
C ALA A 117 30.19 -6.39 -3.12
N TYR A 118 30.61 -5.16 -2.79
CA TYR A 118 31.99 -4.70 -2.97
C TYR A 118 32.99 -5.51 -2.14
N CYS A 119 32.71 -5.71 -0.85
CA CYS A 119 33.54 -6.55 0.02
C CYS A 119 33.62 -8.00 -0.50
N TRP A 120 32.49 -8.55 -0.96
CA TRP A 120 32.45 -9.88 -1.56
C TRP A 120 33.31 -9.98 -2.84
N ALA A 121 33.25 -8.96 -3.70
CA ALA A 121 34.04 -8.92 -4.93
C ALA A 121 35.55 -8.82 -4.66
N LEU A 122 35.97 -8.04 -3.66
CA LEU A 122 37.38 -7.97 -3.25
C LEU A 122 37.88 -9.32 -2.69
N LEU A 123 37.05 -10.00 -1.89
CA LEU A 123 37.38 -11.33 -1.38
C LEU A 123 37.54 -12.34 -2.52
N ALA A 124 36.57 -12.38 -3.44
CA ALA A 124 36.62 -13.24 -4.62
C ALA A 124 37.86 -12.95 -5.48
N GLY A 125 38.20 -11.67 -5.67
CA GLY A 125 39.37 -11.25 -6.41
C GLY A 125 40.68 -11.64 -5.75
N TRP A 126 40.78 -11.53 -4.41
CA TRP A 126 41.96 -11.98 -3.69
C TRP A 126 42.15 -13.50 -3.84
N CYS A 127 41.09 -14.29 -3.67
CA CYS A 127 41.13 -15.74 -3.88
C CYS A 127 41.52 -16.11 -5.33
N GLY A 128 40.98 -15.39 -6.33
CA GLY A 128 41.34 -15.59 -7.74
C GLY A 128 42.81 -15.28 -8.04
N VAL A 129 43.36 -14.20 -7.46
CA VAL A 129 44.77 -13.84 -7.59
C VAL A 129 45.67 -14.87 -6.90
N GLN A 130 45.31 -15.35 -5.71
CA GLN A 130 46.05 -16.43 -5.04
C GLN A 130 46.06 -17.71 -5.88
N ALA A 131 44.91 -18.11 -6.43
CA ALA A 131 44.81 -19.26 -7.32
C ALA A 131 45.71 -19.09 -8.56
N ARG A 132 45.77 -17.89 -9.15
CA ARG A 132 46.67 -17.57 -10.27
C ARG A 132 48.14 -17.72 -9.89
N GLN A 133 48.55 -17.17 -8.75
CA GLN A 133 49.93 -17.24 -8.27
C GLN A 133 50.40 -18.69 -8.04
N HIS A 134 49.51 -19.58 -7.63
CA HIS A 134 49.83 -20.99 -7.40
C HIS A 134 49.80 -21.87 -8.66
N THR A 135 49.20 -21.43 -9.76
CA THR A 135 49.05 -22.25 -10.98
C THR A 135 49.82 -21.72 -12.18
N THR A 136 50.37 -20.51 -12.11
CA THR A 136 51.19 -19.93 -13.19
C THR A 136 52.68 -20.26 -12.98
N ASN A 137 53.26 -21.06 -13.89
CA ASN A 137 54.66 -21.50 -13.81
C ASN A 137 55.68 -20.44 -14.28
N ASN A 138 55.27 -19.49 -15.14
CA ASN A 138 56.13 -18.43 -15.68
C ASN A 138 55.60 -17.04 -15.33
N VAL A 139 56.46 -16.15 -14.82
CA VAL A 139 56.10 -14.77 -14.44
C VAL A 139 55.57 -13.96 -15.64
N ASN A 140 56.03 -14.26 -16.86
CA ASN A 140 55.58 -13.57 -18.08
C ASN A 140 54.14 -13.95 -18.50
N ASP A 141 53.62 -15.09 -18.03
CA ASP A 141 52.27 -15.57 -18.33
C ASP A 141 51.22 -15.09 -17.31
N LEU A 142 51.59 -14.25 -16.35
CA LEU A 142 50.66 -13.70 -15.34
C LEU A 142 49.52 -12.89 -15.98
N ASN A 143 49.76 -12.28 -17.14
CA ASN A 143 48.76 -11.54 -17.92
C ASN A 143 47.94 -12.43 -18.86
N ALA A 144 48.31 -13.71 -19.01
CA ALA A 144 47.61 -14.65 -19.87
C ALA A 144 46.35 -15.21 -19.19
N TYR A 145 45.50 -15.87 -19.97
CA TYR A 145 44.32 -16.57 -19.46
C TYR A 145 44.73 -17.66 -18.46
N ASN A 146 44.05 -17.73 -17.30
CA ASN A 146 44.30 -18.74 -16.28
C ASN A 146 42.97 -19.39 -15.86
N SER A 147 42.79 -20.65 -16.24
CA SER A 147 41.55 -21.39 -15.98
C SER A 147 41.24 -21.58 -14.50
N SER A 148 42.26 -21.73 -13.64
CA SER A 148 42.05 -21.95 -12.20
C SER A 148 41.58 -20.68 -11.51
N ALA A 149 42.14 -19.53 -11.89
CA ALA A 149 41.73 -18.23 -11.36
C ALA A 149 40.28 -17.90 -11.76
N GLU A 150 39.92 -18.14 -13.02
CA GLU A 150 38.55 -17.93 -13.49
C GLU A 150 37.56 -18.88 -12.82
N ALA A 151 37.91 -20.15 -12.61
CA ALA A 151 37.06 -21.11 -11.92
C ALA A 151 36.77 -20.71 -10.45
N VAL A 152 37.79 -20.24 -9.73
CA VAL A 152 37.61 -19.76 -8.34
C VAL A 152 36.66 -18.57 -8.32
N VAL A 153 36.88 -17.56 -9.17
CA VAL A 153 36.01 -16.38 -9.22
C VAL A 153 34.58 -16.74 -9.66
N ALA A 154 34.42 -17.71 -10.57
CA ALA A 154 33.11 -18.22 -10.98
C ALA A 154 32.34 -18.88 -9.82
N ILE A 155 33.01 -19.65 -8.96
CA ILE A 155 32.38 -20.24 -7.76
C ILE A 155 31.87 -19.14 -6.82
N PHE A 156 32.67 -18.09 -6.61
CA PHE A 156 32.25 -16.94 -5.80
C PHE A 156 31.07 -16.18 -6.42
N LEU A 157 31.02 -16.07 -7.74
CA LEU A 157 29.90 -15.45 -8.47
C LEU A 157 28.61 -16.28 -8.31
N ILE A 158 28.69 -17.59 -8.55
CA ILE A 158 27.59 -18.54 -8.41
C ILE A 158 27.00 -18.47 -7.01
N PHE A 159 27.86 -18.52 -5.99
CA PHE A 159 27.42 -18.46 -4.60
C PHE A 159 26.77 -17.12 -4.26
N PHE A 160 27.32 -16.00 -4.73
CA PHE A 160 26.76 -14.68 -4.46
C PHE A 160 25.40 -14.46 -5.12
N ILE A 161 25.26 -14.88 -6.38
CA ILE A 161 23.98 -14.80 -7.10
C ILE A 161 22.95 -15.70 -6.42
N TRP A 162 23.33 -16.93 -6.06
CA TRP A 162 22.47 -17.85 -5.31
C TRP A 162 21.98 -17.21 -4.00
N SER A 163 22.90 -16.65 -3.22
CA SER A 163 22.59 -15.99 -1.95
C SER A 163 21.68 -14.77 -2.17
N SER A 164 21.98 -13.92 -3.15
CA SER A 164 21.19 -12.71 -3.45
C SER A 164 19.78 -13.04 -3.94
N CYS A 165 19.61 -14.06 -4.78
CA CYS A 165 18.30 -14.52 -5.26
C CYS A 165 17.49 -15.21 -4.16
N THR A 166 18.14 -15.97 -3.28
CA THR A 166 17.51 -16.56 -2.10
C THR A 166 17.03 -15.46 -1.15
N LEU A 167 17.86 -14.45 -0.90
CA LEU A 167 17.51 -13.32 -0.04
C LEU A 167 16.39 -12.47 -0.65
N LYS A 168 16.39 -12.27 -1.96
CA LYS A 168 15.30 -11.61 -2.70
C LYS A 168 13.97 -12.36 -2.57
N SER A 169 13.98 -13.69 -2.57
CA SER A 169 12.77 -14.49 -2.41
C SER A 169 12.30 -14.56 -0.96
N ALA A 170 13.22 -14.61 0.00
CA ALA A 170 12.89 -14.64 1.43
C ALA A 170 12.38 -13.27 1.94
N PHE A 171 12.92 -12.17 1.41
CA PHE A 171 12.55 -10.81 1.80
C PHE A 171 12.23 -9.97 0.56
N PRO A 172 10.96 -9.95 0.09
CA PRO A 172 10.56 -9.17 -1.08
C PRO A 172 10.88 -7.66 -0.92
N ASP A 173 10.83 -7.15 0.31
CA ASP A 173 11.24 -5.80 0.68
C ASP A 173 12.69 -5.43 0.30
N TRP A 174 13.59 -6.41 0.26
CA TRP A 174 15.00 -6.23 -0.11
C TRP A 174 15.26 -6.56 -1.59
N GLY A 175 14.22 -6.90 -2.35
CA GLY A 175 14.39 -7.44 -3.69
C GLY A 175 15.14 -6.54 -4.66
N LEU A 176 14.89 -5.22 -4.64
CA LEU A 176 15.62 -4.26 -5.48
C LEU A 176 17.09 -4.15 -5.08
N GLN A 177 17.37 -4.14 -3.77
CA GLN A 177 18.73 -4.02 -3.23
C GLN A 177 19.58 -5.25 -3.57
N CYS A 178 19.00 -6.44 -3.43
CA CYS A 178 19.63 -7.71 -3.82
C CYS A 178 19.90 -7.77 -5.33
N THR A 179 18.96 -7.25 -6.13
CA THR A 179 19.13 -7.20 -7.59
C THR A 179 20.32 -6.32 -7.98
N ILE A 180 20.46 -5.15 -7.36
CA ILE A 180 21.56 -4.21 -7.64
C ILE A 180 22.91 -4.76 -7.15
N ALA A 181 22.92 -5.41 -5.99
CA ALA A 181 24.10 -6.13 -5.51
C ALA A 181 24.52 -7.23 -6.51
N GLY A 182 23.56 -7.98 -7.06
CA GLY A 182 23.81 -8.96 -8.13
C GLY A 182 24.38 -8.34 -9.40
N ILE A 183 23.82 -7.20 -9.85
CA ILE A 183 24.34 -6.46 -11.01
C ILE A 183 25.78 -6.01 -10.77
N LEU A 184 26.10 -5.51 -9.58
CA LEU A 184 27.48 -5.15 -9.22
C LEU A 184 28.40 -6.36 -9.32
N ALA A 185 28.01 -7.49 -8.72
CA ALA A 185 28.82 -8.70 -8.77
C ALA A 185 29.08 -9.17 -10.20
N VAL A 186 28.06 -9.18 -11.06
CA VAL A 186 28.20 -9.58 -12.47
C VAL A 186 29.06 -8.58 -13.26
N ALA A 187 28.98 -7.28 -12.99
CA ALA A 187 29.81 -6.28 -13.66
C ALA A 187 31.29 -6.36 -13.26
N VAL A 188 31.56 -6.77 -12.01
CA VAL A 188 32.89 -6.70 -11.40
C VAL A 188 33.68 -8.01 -11.54
N LEU A 189 33.08 -9.15 -11.18
CA LEU A 189 33.81 -10.42 -11.01
C LEU A 189 34.50 -10.93 -12.30
N PRO A 190 33.88 -10.88 -13.49
CA PRO A 190 34.53 -11.31 -14.73
C PRO A 190 35.79 -10.51 -15.08
N GLY A 191 35.77 -9.20 -14.80
CA GLY A 191 36.93 -8.32 -15.03
C GLY A 191 38.08 -8.62 -14.08
N ILE A 192 37.76 -8.86 -12.81
CA ILE A 192 38.72 -9.18 -11.74
C ILE A 192 39.41 -10.53 -11.97
N ALA A 193 38.73 -11.53 -12.54
CA ALA A 193 39.32 -12.84 -12.77
C ALA A 193 40.56 -12.79 -13.70
N ARG A 194 40.63 -11.77 -14.56
CA ARG A 194 41.74 -11.50 -15.48
C ARG A 194 42.84 -10.64 -14.88
N ALA A 195 42.65 -10.07 -13.69
CA ALA A 195 43.63 -9.21 -13.08
C ALA A 195 44.83 -10.04 -12.55
N PRO A 196 46.08 -9.69 -12.92
CA PRO A 196 47.29 -10.38 -12.45
C PRO A 196 47.62 -10.07 -10.98
N ASN A 197 47.25 -8.88 -10.49
CA ASN A 197 47.68 -8.35 -9.20
C ASN A 197 46.50 -7.83 -8.38
N THR A 198 46.57 -7.96 -7.05
CA THR A 198 45.56 -7.43 -6.11
C THR A 198 45.37 -5.93 -6.22
N LYS A 199 46.43 -5.17 -6.57
CA LYS A 199 46.32 -3.71 -6.81
C LYS A 199 45.36 -3.42 -7.96
N GLN A 200 45.49 -4.14 -9.07
CA GLN A 200 44.64 -3.98 -10.24
C GLN A 200 43.21 -4.44 -9.97
N VAL A 201 43.02 -5.47 -9.14
CA VAL A 201 41.70 -5.88 -8.64
C VAL A 201 41.01 -4.72 -7.92
N ILE A 202 41.71 -4.08 -6.97
CA ILE A 202 41.17 -2.96 -6.20
C ILE A 202 40.84 -1.78 -7.13
N ASP A 203 41.74 -1.40 -8.03
CA ASP A 203 41.53 -0.28 -8.95
C ASP A 203 40.33 -0.51 -9.87
N GLN A 204 40.19 -1.70 -10.45
CA GLN A 204 39.04 -2.04 -11.29
C GLN A 204 37.72 -2.05 -10.50
N THR A 205 37.75 -2.57 -9.28
CA THR A 205 36.56 -2.61 -8.40
C THR A 205 36.15 -1.19 -7.97
N ASN A 206 37.12 -0.33 -7.65
CA ASN A 206 36.87 1.04 -7.20
C ASN A 206 36.19 1.88 -8.29
N ILE A 207 36.63 1.78 -9.54
CA ILE A 207 35.99 2.51 -10.67
C ILE A 207 34.50 2.15 -10.78
N ILE A 208 34.14 0.87 -10.59
CA ILE A 208 32.75 0.43 -10.67
C ILE A 208 31.96 0.88 -9.42
N LEU A 209 32.55 0.77 -8.23
CA LEU A 209 31.94 1.26 -6.99
C LEU A 209 31.66 2.78 -7.08
N GLU A 210 32.62 3.56 -7.57
CA GLU A 210 32.46 5.00 -7.78
C GLU A 210 31.30 5.29 -8.75
N ALA A 211 31.18 4.54 -9.86
CA ALA A 211 30.06 4.72 -10.80
C ALA A 211 28.70 4.48 -10.13
N PHE A 212 28.60 3.45 -9.28
CA PHE A 212 27.39 3.16 -8.50
C PHE A 212 27.07 4.27 -7.49
N LEU A 213 28.07 4.71 -6.71
CA LEU A 213 27.90 5.74 -5.69
C LEU A 213 27.56 7.09 -6.31
N VAL A 214 28.15 7.45 -7.46
CA VAL A 214 27.81 8.69 -8.17
C VAL A 214 26.39 8.62 -8.74
N GLY A 215 26.01 7.50 -9.35
CA GLY A 215 24.62 7.27 -9.79
C GLY A 215 23.62 7.43 -8.64
N GLN A 216 23.92 6.81 -7.49
CA GLN A 216 23.12 6.90 -6.28
C GLN A 216 23.05 8.35 -5.75
N ALA A 217 24.18 9.05 -5.70
CA ALA A 217 24.27 10.42 -5.20
C ALA A 217 23.45 11.39 -6.05
N VAL A 218 23.58 11.33 -7.38
CA VAL A 218 22.82 12.19 -8.30
C VAL A 218 21.32 11.93 -8.19
N GLY A 219 20.91 10.66 -8.12
CA GLY A 219 19.50 10.29 -7.91
C GLY A 219 18.95 10.81 -6.58
N LEU A 220 19.73 10.68 -5.49
CA LEU A 220 19.32 11.07 -4.15
C LEU A 220 19.22 12.59 -4.00
N VAL A 221 20.21 13.32 -4.53
CA VAL A 221 20.22 14.79 -4.55
C VAL A 221 19.01 15.33 -5.32
N ASN A 222 18.73 14.77 -6.51
CA ASN A 222 17.54 15.10 -7.28
C ASN A 222 16.26 14.83 -6.48
N ALA A 223 16.17 13.67 -5.81
CA ALA A 223 14.99 13.28 -5.06
C ALA A 223 14.70 14.19 -3.85
N LEU A 224 15.74 14.72 -3.19
CA LEU A 224 15.62 15.61 -2.04
C LEU A 224 15.33 17.07 -2.42
N ILE A 225 15.91 17.55 -3.52
CA ILE A 225 15.82 18.96 -3.95
C ILE A 225 14.57 19.20 -4.82
N LEU A 226 14.31 18.34 -5.81
CA LEU A 226 13.21 18.54 -6.75
C LEU A 226 11.92 17.96 -6.18
N PHE A 227 10.96 18.84 -5.85
CA PHE A 227 9.65 18.47 -5.30
C PHE A 227 9.73 17.46 -4.15
N PRO A 228 10.24 17.89 -2.99
CA PRO A 228 10.21 17.05 -1.82
C PRO A 228 8.77 16.73 -1.40
N GLN A 229 8.50 15.44 -1.17
CA GLN A 229 7.26 14.97 -0.56
C GLN A 229 7.56 14.44 0.83
N SER A 230 6.85 14.97 1.82
CA SER A 230 6.90 14.48 3.18
C SER A 230 6.05 13.22 3.32
N CYS A 231 6.51 12.25 4.11
CA CYS A 231 5.71 11.09 4.51
C CYS A 231 4.48 11.51 5.31
N ARG A 232 4.56 12.60 6.09
CA ARG A 232 3.41 13.14 6.83
C ARG A 232 2.34 13.75 5.92
N ASP A 233 2.73 14.36 4.81
CA ASP A 233 1.76 14.86 3.83
C ASP A 233 1.01 13.71 3.14
N VAL A 234 1.72 12.61 2.84
CA VAL A 234 1.12 11.38 2.32
C VAL A 234 0.21 10.75 3.36
N LEU A 235 0.68 10.61 4.61
CA LEU A 235 -0.13 10.07 5.70
C LEU A 235 -1.43 10.84 5.91
N LYS A 236 -1.37 12.18 5.88
CA LYS A 236 -2.58 13.02 5.93
C LYS A 236 -3.54 12.65 4.80
N LYS A 237 -3.05 12.57 3.56
CA LYS A 237 -3.87 12.18 2.41
C LYS A 237 -4.50 10.79 2.61
N ASP A 238 -3.73 9.82 3.09
CA ASP A 238 -4.18 8.46 3.35
C ASP A 238 -5.24 8.42 4.48
N MET A 239 -5.04 9.16 5.57
CA MET A 239 -6.04 9.32 6.64
C MET A 239 -7.35 9.92 6.10
N GLY A 240 -7.28 10.89 5.17
CA GLY A 240 -8.44 11.43 4.50
C GLY A 240 -9.17 10.41 3.63
N ALA A 241 -8.42 9.62 2.85
CA ALA A 241 -8.97 8.54 2.04
C ALA A 241 -9.62 7.45 2.90
N CYS A 242 -9.04 7.13 4.06
CA CYS A 242 -9.59 6.22 5.05
C CYS A 242 -10.93 6.73 5.59
N LEU A 243 -11.00 8.00 6.01
CA LEU A 243 -12.24 8.63 6.47
C LEU A 243 -13.30 8.76 5.35
N ASP A 244 -12.89 9.01 4.10
CA ASP A 244 -13.77 8.95 2.93
C ASP A 244 -14.30 7.53 2.68
N GLY A 245 -13.45 6.52 2.83
CA GLY A 245 -13.80 5.10 2.76
C GLY A 245 -14.85 4.72 3.80
N LEU A 246 -14.65 5.12 5.06
CA LEU A 246 -15.62 4.89 6.14
C LEU A 246 -16.95 5.57 5.83
N ALA A 247 -16.92 6.83 5.39
CA ALA A 247 -18.14 7.54 4.99
C ALA A 247 -18.83 6.86 3.79
N GLY A 248 -18.08 6.23 2.90
CA GLY A 248 -18.58 5.38 1.82
C GLY A 248 -19.34 4.17 2.36
N VAL A 249 -18.74 3.39 3.26
CA VAL A 249 -19.37 2.23 3.91
C VAL A 249 -20.67 2.64 4.61
N THR A 250 -20.61 3.68 5.43
CA THR A 250 -21.76 4.20 6.19
C THR A 250 -22.89 4.71 5.27
N ARG A 251 -22.56 5.36 4.14
CA ARG A 251 -23.57 5.80 3.15
C ARG A 251 -24.19 4.63 2.39
N THR A 252 -23.40 3.65 1.99
CA THR A 252 -23.89 2.45 1.30
C THR A 252 -24.78 1.63 2.22
N GLN A 253 -24.40 1.48 3.48
CA GLN A 253 -25.23 0.80 4.49
C GLN A 253 -26.60 1.47 4.66
N ARG A 254 -26.63 2.81 4.75
CA ARG A 254 -27.89 3.57 4.80
C ARG A 254 -28.80 3.26 3.61
N LYS A 255 -28.25 3.33 2.39
CA LYS A 255 -28.98 3.03 1.15
C LYS A 255 -29.48 1.58 1.14
N CYS A 256 -28.70 0.65 1.68
CA CYS A 256 -29.09 -0.74 1.81
C CYS A 256 -30.32 -0.91 2.69
N MET A 257 -30.27 -0.36 3.90
CA MET A 257 -31.39 -0.42 4.84
C MET A 257 -32.65 0.24 4.27
N GLN A 258 -32.50 1.35 3.54
CA GLN A 258 -33.62 2.03 2.89
C GLN A 258 -34.23 1.17 1.77
N ALA A 259 -33.40 0.52 0.95
CA ALA A 259 -33.85 -0.35 -0.13
C ALA A 259 -34.63 -1.57 0.42
N ILE A 260 -34.15 -2.14 1.52
CA ILE A 260 -34.81 -3.27 2.19
C ILE A 260 -36.18 -2.85 2.74
N LEU A 261 -36.27 -1.70 3.40
CA LEU A 261 -37.53 -1.16 3.90
C LEU A 261 -38.52 -0.88 2.75
N SER A 262 -38.06 -0.25 1.67
CA SER A 262 -38.93 0.05 0.52
C SER A 262 -39.47 -1.22 -0.16
N ARG A 263 -38.66 -2.27 -0.27
CA ARG A 263 -39.09 -3.57 -0.80
C ARG A 263 -40.16 -4.19 0.08
N THR A 264 -40.11 -3.93 1.39
CA THR A 264 -41.11 -4.43 2.32
C THR A 264 -42.44 -3.73 2.21
N ILE A 265 -42.42 -2.42 2.03
CA ILE A 265 -43.64 -1.62 1.91
C ILE A 265 -44.32 -1.83 0.53
N THR A 266 -43.56 -1.99 -0.55
CA THR A 266 -44.14 -2.03 -1.92
C THR A 266 -44.38 -3.44 -2.47
N GLY A 267 -43.95 -4.50 -1.77
CA GLY A 267 -44.15 -5.90 -2.17
C GLY A 267 -43.60 -6.26 -3.56
N THR A 268 -42.71 -5.44 -4.14
CA THR A 268 -42.34 -5.55 -5.55
C THR A 268 -41.21 -6.57 -5.75
N ARG A 269 -41.50 -7.64 -6.50
CA ARG A 269 -40.58 -8.71 -6.86
C ARG A 269 -39.66 -8.26 -8.00
N GLU A 270 -38.46 -7.76 -7.67
CA GLU A 270 -37.37 -7.69 -8.64
C GLU A 270 -36.33 -8.78 -8.39
N MET A 271 -36.27 -9.69 -9.37
CA MET A 271 -35.37 -10.82 -9.46
C MET A 271 -34.03 -10.36 -10.04
N ASN A 272 -33.22 -9.65 -9.25
CA ASN A 272 -31.82 -9.38 -9.55
C ASN A 272 -31.00 -9.49 -8.26
N GLY A 273 -30.03 -10.43 -8.26
CA GLY A 273 -29.29 -10.87 -7.09
C GLY A 273 -28.53 -9.77 -6.35
N ASN A 274 -28.36 -9.97 -5.03
CA ASN A 274 -27.68 -9.17 -4.00
C ASN A 274 -26.80 -8.00 -4.50
N PRO A 275 -27.36 -6.89 -5.02
CA PRO A 275 -26.54 -5.82 -5.57
C PRO A 275 -26.03 -4.91 -4.46
N CYS A 276 -26.71 -4.90 -3.31
CA CYS A 276 -26.40 -4.01 -2.21
C CYS A 276 -25.26 -4.52 -1.33
N ALA A 277 -25.24 -5.82 -0.96
CA ALA A 277 -24.15 -6.31 -0.14
C ALA A 277 -22.85 -6.38 -0.91
N ASN A 278 -22.89 -6.73 -2.21
CA ASN A 278 -21.70 -6.68 -3.06
C ASN A 278 -21.12 -5.24 -3.12
N GLN A 279 -21.96 -4.21 -3.23
CA GLN A 279 -21.51 -2.81 -3.19
C GLN A 279 -20.92 -2.42 -1.83
N LEU A 280 -21.50 -2.94 -0.74
CA LEU A 280 -21.03 -2.67 0.62
C LEU A 280 -19.72 -3.40 0.92
N GLU A 281 -19.58 -4.65 0.45
CA GLU A 281 -18.35 -5.43 0.53
C GLU A 281 -17.21 -4.73 -0.21
N ILE A 282 -17.46 -4.25 -1.44
CA ILE A 282 -16.48 -3.45 -2.19
C ILE A 282 -16.07 -2.19 -1.41
N ALA A 283 -17.03 -1.49 -0.80
CA ALA A 283 -16.76 -0.29 0.00
C ALA A 283 -15.93 -0.62 1.27
N LEU A 284 -16.19 -1.75 1.93
CA LEU A 284 -15.42 -2.20 3.09
C LEU A 284 -14.01 -2.62 2.69
N GLN A 285 -13.87 -3.41 1.62
CA GLN A 285 -12.56 -3.82 1.11
C GLN A 285 -11.72 -2.58 0.79
N HIS A 286 -12.34 -1.57 0.16
CA HIS A 286 -11.69 -0.28 -0.05
C HIS A 286 -11.26 0.37 1.27
N PHE A 287 -12.16 0.52 2.25
CA PHE A 287 -11.85 1.09 3.56
C PHE A 287 -10.71 0.35 4.27
N VAL A 288 -10.77 -0.99 4.39
CA VAL A 288 -9.73 -1.81 5.02
C VAL A 288 -8.39 -1.67 4.30
N SER A 289 -8.40 -1.59 2.96
CA SER A 289 -7.19 -1.36 2.18
C SER A 289 -6.57 0.02 2.42
N GLU A 290 -7.37 1.06 2.66
CA GLU A 290 -6.87 2.39 2.98
C GLU A 290 -6.35 2.47 4.43
N VAL A 291 -6.98 1.77 5.37
CA VAL A 291 -6.48 1.66 6.75
C VAL A 291 -5.12 0.96 6.79
N SER A 292 -4.94 -0.14 6.05
CA SER A 292 -3.66 -0.87 6.02
C SER A 292 -2.54 -0.03 5.40
N LYS A 293 -2.82 0.73 4.32
CA LYS A 293 -1.89 1.71 3.75
C LYS A 293 -1.52 2.81 4.75
N THR A 294 -2.50 3.35 5.48
CA THR A 294 -2.29 4.39 6.50
C THR A 294 -1.38 3.89 7.62
N ARG A 295 -1.54 2.64 8.06
CA ARG A 295 -0.66 2.02 9.06
C ARG A 295 0.78 1.95 8.56
N GLN A 296 0.97 1.48 7.34
CA GLN A 296 2.30 1.40 6.74
C GLN A 296 2.94 2.79 6.61
N SER A 297 2.19 3.80 6.14
CA SER A 297 2.70 5.16 6.01
C SER A 297 2.95 5.85 7.36
N SER A 298 2.24 5.46 8.43
CA SER A 298 2.43 5.97 9.80
C SER A 298 3.81 5.63 10.34
N GLU A 299 4.29 4.38 10.17
CA GLU A 299 5.63 3.98 10.64
C GLU A 299 6.75 4.83 10.01
N TYR A 300 6.59 5.20 8.74
CA TYR A 300 7.53 6.05 8.02
C TYR A 300 7.40 7.53 8.40
N ALA A 301 6.16 8.01 8.57
CA ALA A 301 5.85 9.38 8.95
C ALA A 301 6.28 9.71 10.39
N ALA A 302 6.19 8.74 11.30
CA ALA A 302 6.76 8.84 12.63
C ALA A 302 8.26 9.08 12.53
N ARG A 303 8.98 8.38 11.64
CA ARG A 303 10.45 8.50 11.54
C ARG A 303 10.95 9.76 10.83
N GLU A 304 10.07 10.66 10.41
CA GLU A 304 10.42 11.88 9.69
C GLU A 304 10.54 13.11 10.62
N ILE A 305 11.61 13.90 10.46
CA ILE A 305 11.70 15.24 11.07
C ILE A 305 10.67 16.14 10.41
N SER A 306 9.82 16.79 11.20
CA SER A 306 8.85 17.74 10.64
C SER A 306 8.48 18.86 11.60
N TRP A 307 7.89 19.90 11.02
CA TRP A 307 7.24 20.97 11.76
C TRP A 307 5.74 20.69 11.80
N GLY A 308 5.19 20.37 12.97
CA GLY A 308 3.81 19.93 13.07
C GLY A 308 3.24 19.91 14.49
N VAL A 309 1.96 19.58 14.58
CA VAL A 309 1.25 19.41 15.86
C VAL A 309 1.41 17.98 16.38
N PHE A 310 1.27 16.99 15.50
CA PHE A 310 1.24 15.56 15.82
C PHE A 310 2.63 15.00 16.11
N ASP A 311 2.80 14.49 17.32
CA ASP A 311 3.99 13.75 17.74
C ASP A 311 4.05 12.34 17.12
N HIS A 312 5.21 11.69 17.27
CA HIS A 312 5.52 10.36 16.72
C HIS A 312 4.58 9.29 17.25
N SER A 313 4.38 9.25 18.58
CA SER A 313 3.44 8.32 19.20
C SER A 313 2.00 8.63 18.82
N GLN A 314 1.64 9.92 18.73
CA GLN A 314 0.28 10.34 18.39
C GLN A 314 -0.13 9.92 16.96
N LEU A 315 0.80 9.84 16.01
CA LEU A 315 0.52 9.32 14.67
C LEU A 315 0.27 7.80 14.69
N GLU A 316 0.97 7.08 15.55
CA GLU A 316 0.74 5.65 15.77
C GLU A 316 -0.61 5.42 16.45
N ASP A 317 -0.93 6.22 17.48
CA ASP A 317 -2.21 6.20 18.21
C ASP A 317 -3.40 6.51 17.27
N ILE A 318 -3.28 7.47 16.35
CA ILE A 318 -4.33 7.74 15.34
C ILE A 318 -4.50 6.53 14.43
N SER A 319 -3.40 5.88 14.03
CA SER A 319 -3.49 4.69 13.16
C SER A 319 -4.10 3.49 13.86
N SER A 320 -3.90 3.33 15.17
CA SER A 320 -4.60 2.30 15.96
C SER A 320 -6.08 2.62 16.12
N LEU A 321 -6.43 3.86 16.42
CA LEU A 321 -7.84 4.28 16.52
C LEU A 321 -8.59 4.11 15.19
N LEU A 322 -7.91 4.25 14.04
CA LEU A 322 -8.50 3.93 12.73
C LEU A 322 -8.70 2.41 12.51
N LEU A 323 -7.85 1.56 13.09
CA LEU A 323 -8.02 0.10 13.05
C LEU A 323 -9.19 -0.35 13.92
N ASP A 324 -9.40 0.29 15.06
CA ASP A 324 -10.51 -0.01 15.99
C ASP A 324 -11.89 0.26 15.36
N LEU A 325 -11.95 1.04 14.27
CA LEU A 325 -13.17 1.26 13.47
C LEU A 325 -13.51 0.10 12.52
N ILE A 326 -12.57 -0.80 12.21
CA ILE A 326 -12.80 -1.94 11.29
C ILE A 326 -13.84 -2.93 11.85
N PRO A 327 -13.74 -3.43 13.10
CA PRO A 327 -14.70 -4.39 13.64
C PRO A 327 -16.18 -3.95 13.59
N PRO A 328 -16.55 -2.73 14.02
CA PRO A 328 -17.96 -2.31 13.90
C PRO A 328 -18.36 -2.06 12.44
N ALA A 329 -17.46 -1.59 11.57
CA ALA A 329 -17.74 -1.39 10.15
C ALA A 329 -17.97 -2.71 9.39
N SER A 330 -17.22 -3.77 9.72
CA SER A 330 -17.41 -5.09 9.11
C SER A 330 -18.70 -5.76 9.59
N GLY A 331 -19.07 -5.58 10.86
CA GLY A 331 -20.35 -6.08 11.39
C GLY A 331 -21.57 -5.52 10.65
N LEU A 332 -21.52 -4.27 10.16
CA LEU A 332 -22.62 -3.65 9.41
C LEU A 332 -22.95 -4.41 8.11
N ILE A 333 -21.95 -5.03 7.47
CA ILE A 333 -22.14 -5.87 6.28
C ILE A 333 -22.86 -7.15 6.63
N SER A 334 -22.38 -7.88 7.64
CA SER A 334 -23.00 -9.14 8.04
C SER A 334 -24.47 -8.96 8.39
N VAL A 335 -24.83 -7.83 9.03
CA VAL A 335 -26.23 -7.50 9.31
C VAL A 335 -27.02 -7.18 8.04
N ALA A 336 -26.44 -6.43 7.10
CA ALA A 336 -27.10 -6.14 5.84
C ALA A 336 -27.36 -7.40 5.01
N ASP A 337 -26.41 -8.34 4.98
CA ASP A 337 -26.56 -9.63 4.30
C ASP A 337 -27.64 -10.49 4.96
N MET A 338 -27.60 -10.63 6.29
CA MET A 338 -28.60 -11.39 7.02
C MET A 338 -30.02 -10.80 6.85
N LEU A 339 -30.14 -9.48 6.79
CA LEU A 339 -31.43 -8.80 6.62
C LEU A 339 -31.99 -8.97 5.20
N GLN A 340 -31.12 -9.01 4.20
CA GLN A 340 -31.52 -9.36 2.83
C GLN A 340 -31.96 -10.82 2.72
N LEU A 341 -31.28 -11.73 3.41
CA LEU A 341 -31.62 -13.15 3.39
C LEU A 341 -32.96 -13.40 4.10
N SER A 342 -33.20 -12.76 5.24
CA SER A 342 -34.45 -12.90 6.00
C SER A 342 -35.65 -12.35 5.22
N THR A 343 -35.49 -11.21 4.54
CA THR A 343 -36.55 -10.65 3.70
C THR A 343 -36.86 -11.53 2.49
N ALA A 344 -35.84 -12.05 1.80
CA ALA A 344 -36.04 -12.99 0.70
C ALA A 344 -36.75 -14.29 1.13
N ALA A 345 -36.43 -14.82 2.32
CA ALA A 345 -37.06 -16.03 2.86
C ALA A 345 -38.53 -15.80 3.25
N GLY A 346 -38.86 -14.64 3.83
CA GLY A 346 -40.25 -14.28 4.19
C GLY A 346 -41.21 -14.22 2.99
N TYR A 347 -40.77 -13.73 1.83
CA TYR A 347 -41.60 -13.63 0.61
C TYR A 347 -41.82 -14.94 -0.13
N ASN A 348 -40.92 -15.91 0.00
CA ASN A 348 -41.07 -17.20 -0.68
C ASN A 348 -42.14 -18.08 0.00
N LEU A 349 -42.36 -17.89 1.30
CA LEU A 349 -43.33 -18.68 2.05
C LEU A 349 -44.77 -18.16 1.92
N SER A 350 -44.96 -16.84 1.78
CA SER A 350 -46.29 -16.25 1.62
C SER A 350 -46.96 -16.62 0.28
N ASN A 351 -46.18 -16.96 -0.75
CA ASN A 351 -46.69 -17.34 -2.07
C ASN A 351 -47.01 -18.83 -2.22
N ASP A 352 -46.42 -19.72 -1.40
CA ASP A 352 -46.69 -21.17 -1.46
C ASP A 352 -47.97 -21.57 -0.71
N ALA A 353 -48.60 -20.62 0.00
CA ALA A 353 -49.89 -20.80 0.66
C ALA A 353 -51.11 -20.62 -0.29
N CYS A 354 -50.91 -20.51 -1.61
CA CYS A 354 -52.02 -20.50 -2.56
C CYS A 354 -52.40 -21.91 -3.00
N GLY A 355 -53.02 -22.67 -2.11
CA GLY A 355 -53.46 -24.01 -2.46
C GLY A 355 -54.16 -24.85 -1.41
N ILE A 356 -54.79 -24.31 -0.35
CA ILE A 356 -55.86 -24.99 0.39
C ILE A 356 -56.73 -23.93 1.08
N ASN A 357 -58.04 -24.01 0.85
CA ASN A 357 -59.06 -23.16 1.44
C ASN A 357 -58.95 -23.10 2.97
N ARG A 358 -58.77 -21.89 3.54
CA ARG A 358 -59.11 -21.61 4.94
C ARG A 358 -60.31 -20.64 4.98
N PRO A 359 -61.30 -20.88 5.85
CA PRO A 359 -62.49 -20.05 5.92
C PRO A 359 -62.15 -18.70 6.57
N SER A 360 -62.85 -17.68 6.08
CA SER A 360 -62.83 -16.30 6.54
C SER A 360 -63.18 -16.17 8.03
N GLU A 361 -62.21 -15.73 8.83
CA GLU A 361 -62.44 -15.13 10.15
C GLU A 361 -61.70 -13.78 10.23
N THR A 362 -62.45 -12.72 9.87
CA THR A 362 -62.54 -11.41 10.54
C THR A 362 -61.28 -10.71 11.10
N ASP A 363 -60.86 -9.67 10.36
CA ASP A 363 -60.65 -8.27 10.79
C ASP A 363 -59.62 -7.88 11.87
N ASN A 364 -58.81 -8.79 12.44
CA ASN A 364 -57.78 -8.39 13.42
C ASN A 364 -56.31 -8.44 12.93
N ASP A 365 -56.00 -9.15 11.83
CA ASP A 365 -54.61 -9.34 11.37
C ASP A 365 -54.00 -8.08 10.74
N SER A 366 -54.79 -7.16 10.18
CA SER A 366 -54.28 -5.91 9.61
C SER A 366 -53.68 -4.97 10.67
N SER A 367 -54.23 -4.96 11.89
CA SER A 367 -53.73 -4.10 12.97
C SER A 367 -52.35 -4.53 13.49
N TYR A 368 -52.05 -5.83 13.43
CA TYR A 368 -50.77 -6.38 13.88
C TYR A 368 -49.65 -6.08 12.89
N ASP A 369 -49.90 -6.23 11.58
CA ASP A 369 -48.94 -5.85 10.54
C ASP A 369 -48.67 -4.34 10.51
N ASP A 370 -49.70 -3.52 10.73
CA ASP A 370 -49.58 -2.05 10.80
C ASP A 370 -48.71 -1.60 11.99
N ASP A 371 -48.87 -2.22 13.17
CA ASP A 371 -48.06 -1.94 14.36
C ASP A 371 -46.57 -2.31 14.16
N TRP A 372 -46.29 -3.42 13.46
CA TRP A 372 -44.92 -3.85 13.13
C TRP A 372 -44.24 -2.95 12.09
N GLN A 373 -44.98 -2.52 11.05
CA GLN A 373 -44.45 -1.60 10.03
C GLN A 373 -44.15 -0.23 10.64
N HIS A 374 -45.00 0.27 11.53
CA HIS A 374 -44.77 1.50 12.26
C HIS A 374 -43.48 1.40 13.11
N LEU A 375 -43.30 0.28 13.81
CA LEU A 375 -42.11 0.03 14.61
C LEU A 375 -40.82 -0.04 13.78
N GLU A 376 -40.86 -0.76 12.65
CA GLU A 376 -39.74 -0.86 11.74
C GLU A 376 -39.34 0.51 11.19
N SER A 377 -40.33 1.35 10.85
CA SER A 377 -40.10 2.71 10.37
C SER A 377 -39.43 3.60 11.43
N ALA A 378 -39.83 3.47 12.70
CA ALA A 378 -39.24 4.21 13.82
C ALA A 378 -37.77 3.78 14.08
N MET A 379 -37.49 2.48 14.08
CA MET A 379 -36.12 1.96 14.23
C MET A 379 -35.21 2.38 13.07
N HIS A 380 -35.75 2.37 11.85
CA HIS A 380 -35.04 2.84 10.67
C HIS A 380 -34.74 4.35 10.76
N GLN A 381 -35.70 5.16 11.20
CA GLN A 381 -35.50 6.59 11.40
C GLN A 381 -34.42 6.89 12.45
N HIS A 382 -34.38 6.11 13.54
CA HIS A 382 -33.30 6.22 14.53
C HIS A 382 -31.93 5.84 13.94
N SER A 383 -31.85 4.74 13.18
CA SER A 383 -30.63 4.33 12.47
C SER A 383 -30.15 5.40 11.48
N GLN A 384 -31.05 6.07 10.76
CA GLN A 384 -30.73 7.18 9.87
C GLN A 384 -30.09 8.35 10.63
N LYS A 385 -30.68 8.78 11.76
CA LYS A 385 -30.14 9.84 12.62
C LYS A 385 -28.72 9.52 13.12
N MET A 386 -28.49 8.29 13.59
CA MET A 386 -27.14 7.85 14.01
C MET A 386 -26.14 7.88 12.86
N THR A 387 -26.57 7.43 11.68
CA THR A 387 -25.74 7.39 10.49
C THR A 387 -25.40 8.80 10.00
N GLU A 388 -26.31 9.77 10.13
CA GLU A 388 -26.07 11.19 9.81
C GLU A 388 -25.06 11.81 10.77
N ALA A 389 -25.24 11.59 12.07
CA ALA A 389 -24.27 12.04 13.08
C ALA A 389 -22.87 11.46 12.82
N ILE A 390 -22.74 10.18 12.46
CA ILE A 390 -21.45 9.57 12.08
C ILE A 390 -20.82 10.29 10.87
N LEU A 391 -21.60 10.63 9.84
CA LEU A 391 -21.09 11.36 8.68
C LEU A 391 -20.61 12.77 9.04
N GLU A 392 -21.37 13.49 9.86
CA GLU A 392 -20.97 14.81 10.38
C GLU A 392 -19.71 14.72 11.25
N GLY A 393 -19.58 13.66 12.06
CA GLY A 393 -18.37 13.36 12.82
C GLY A 393 -17.17 13.13 11.92
N ILE A 394 -17.33 12.38 10.83
CA ILE A 394 -16.26 12.18 9.85
C ILE A 394 -15.84 13.51 9.20
N GLU A 395 -16.79 14.39 8.88
CA GLU A 395 -16.49 15.73 8.35
C GLU A 395 -15.74 16.58 9.38
N HIS A 396 -16.13 16.52 10.65
CA HIS A 396 -15.42 17.17 11.76
C HIS A 396 -13.97 16.69 11.84
N ALA A 397 -13.75 15.37 11.83
CA ALA A 397 -12.40 14.78 11.84
C ALA A 397 -11.54 15.29 10.68
N LYS A 398 -12.10 15.37 9.46
CA LYS A 398 -11.37 15.89 8.28
C LYS A 398 -10.97 17.35 8.40
N VAL A 399 -11.85 18.18 8.97
CA VAL A 399 -11.55 19.58 9.23
C VAL A 399 -10.42 19.73 10.26
N ARG A 400 -10.47 18.95 11.35
CA ARG A 400 -9.49 19.01 12.44
C ARG A 400 -8.12 18.43 12.08
N LEU A 401 -8.08 17.38 11.27
CA LEU A 401 -6.85 16.82 10.72
C LEU A 401 -6.20 17.69 9.62
N GLU A 402 -6.75 18.89 9.36
CA GLU A 402 -6.33 19.82 8.28
C GLU A 402 -6.35 19.16 6.87
N LEU A 403 -7.18 18.14 6.65
CA LEU A 403 -7.21 17.34 5.42
C LEU A 403 -7.86 18.09 4.25
N ILE A 404 -8.77 19.01 4.57
CA ILE A 404 -9.35 19.93 3.60
C ILE A 404 -8.46 21.18 3.54
N LYS A 405 -7.48 21.17 2.65
CA LYS A 405 -6.65 22.35 2.33
C LYS A 405 -7.50 23.32 1.50
N GLY A 406 -8.44 24.04 2.13
CA GLY A 406 -9.50 24.68 1.33
C GLY A 406 -10.49 25.65 1.97
N ARG A 407 -10.25 26.17 3.18
CA ARG A 407 -10.77 27.51 3.55
C ARG A 407 -9.66 28.27 4.25
N SER A 408 -8.91 28.98 3.41
CA SER A 408 -7.69 29.69 3.76
C SER A 408 -7.84 30.57 5.01
N LEU A 409 -6.71 30.69 5.72
CA LEU A 409 -6.41 31.70 6.74
C LEU A 409 -6.68 33.16 6.28
N PHE A 410 -7.02 33.40 5.01
CA PHE A 410 -7.46 34.71 4.48
C PHE A 410 -8.97 34.96 4.54
N SER A 411 -9.78 33.99 5.02
CA SER A 411 -11.21 34.21 5.30
C SER A 411 -11.49 34.67 6.73
N ARG A 412 -10.47 34.77 7.61
CA ARG A 412 -10.65 35.23 9.00
C ARG A 412 -10.82 36.75 9.17
N SER A 413 -10.81 37.54 8.08
CA SER A 413 -10.91 39.00 8.18
C SER A 413 -12.27 39.60 7.80
N ARG A 414 -13.30 38.81 7.47
CA ARG A 414 -14.66 39.33 7.25
C ARG A 414 -15.75 38.35 7.71
N VAL A 415 -15.76 38.00 8.99
CA VAL A 415 -17.04 37.72 9.66
C VAL A 415 -17.45 39.02 10.32
N ARG A 416 -18.19 39.80 9.53
CA ARG A 416 -18.96 40.96 9.99
C ARG A 416 -19.85 40.45 11.13
N LYS A 417 -19.82 41.13 12.29
CA LYS A 417 -20.81 40.97 13.35
C LYS A 417 -22.19 40.98 12.70
N VAL A 418 -22.84 39.83 12.64
CA VAL A 418 -24.24 39.66 12.27
C VAL A 418 -24.87 38.88 13.40
N ASP A 419 -26.04 39.37 13.78
CA ASP A 419 -26.86 39.08 14.96
C ASP A 419 -26.87 37.62 15.43
N VAL A 420 -26.80 37.44 16.75
CA VAL A 420 -26.58 36.16 17.46
C VAL A 420 -27.89 35.42 17.78
N GLU A 421 -29.07 35.98 17.51
CA GLU A 421 -30.31 35.45 18.11
C GLU A 421 -31.36 34.85 17.14
N HIS A 422 -31.03 34.52 15.88
CA HIS A 422 -32.03 33.98 14.94
C HIS A 422 -31.55 32.84 14.03
N ARG A 423 -30.99 31.77 14.61
CA ARG A 423 -31.06 30.41 14.01
C ARG A 423 -31.11 29.36 15.13
N ALA A 424 -32.10 28.47 15.06
CA ALA A 424 -32.09 27.23 15.82
C ALA A 424 -30.73 26.52 15.60
N VAL A 425 -30.09 26.13 16.70
CA VAL A 425 -28.67 25.81 16.82
C VAL A 425 -28.36 24.48 16.11
N ALA A 426 -28.09 24.53 14.81
CA ALA A 426 -27.36 23.47 14.13
C ALA A 426 -25.86 23.77 14.29
N VAL A 427 -25.19 23.05 15.21
CA VAL A 427 -23.74 23.15 15.42
C VAL A 427 -23.05 22.57 14.19
N ASN A 428 -22.28 23.38 13.46
CA ASN A 428 -21.63 22.89 12.24
C ASN A 428 -20.37 22.07 12.57
N PRO A 429 -20.03 21.05 11.76
CA PRO A 429 -18.76 20.32 11.89
C PRO A 429 -17.56 21.28 11.90
N GLY A 430 -16.81 21.30 13.00
CA GLY A 430 -15.62 22.11 13.23
C GLY A 430 -15.74 23.19 14.32
N GLU A 431 -16.93 23.38 14.89
CA GLU A 431 -17.16 24.28 16.04
C GLU A 431 -16.86 23.59 17.38
N ALA A 432 -16.50 24.37 18.41
CA ALA A 432 -16.02 23.84 19.70
C ALA A 432 -17.08 23.04 20.50
N GLY A 433 -18.37 23.26 20.25
CA GLY A 433 -19.48 22.52 20.89
C GLY A 433 -19.90 21.25 20.16
N PHE A 434 -19.27 20.90 19.03
CA PHE A 434 -19.69 19.75 18.22
C PHE A 434 -19.49 18.41 18.94
N LEU A 435 -18.40 18.25 19.71
CA LEU A 435 -18.13 17.01 20.43
C LEU A 435 -19.19 16.71 21.50
N GLU A 436 -19.71 17.74 22.17
CA GLU A 436 -20.78 17.60 23.15
C GLU A 436 -22.09 17.19 22.47
N SER A 437 -22.42 17.83 21.33
CA SER A 437 -23.57 17.45 20.51
C SER A 437 -23.47 16.02 19.97
N TYR A 438 -22.27 15.60 19.52
CA TYR A 438 -22.04 14.24 19.02
C TYR A 438 -22.16 13.21 20.15
N ARG A 439 -21.58 13.51 21.32
CA ARG A 439 -21.69 12.67 22.52
C ARG A 439 -23.15 12.49 22.92
N ASP A 440 -23.94 13.56 22.92
CA ASP A 440 -25.36 13.50 23.26
C ASP A 440 -26.14 12.57 22.34
N VAL A 441 -25.83 12.48 21.05
CA VAL A 441 -26.50 11.53 20.12
C VAL A 441 -26.25 10.06 20.48
N PHE A 442 -25.07 9.70 20.99
CA PHE A 442 -24.72 8.29 21.29
C PHE A 442 -24.82 7.92 22.77
N GLU A 443 -24.77 8.90 23.67
CA GLU A 443 -24.87 8.74 25.13
C GLU A 443 -26.29 9.05 25.62
N LYS A 444 -26.89 10.16 25.14
CA LYS A 444 -28.29 10.53 25.42
C LYS A 444 -29.28 10.07 24.34
N GLY A 445 -28.84 9.51 23.21
CA GLY A 445 -29.74 8.88 22.21
C GLY A 445 -30.46 7.61 22.69
N ARG A 446 -30.22 7.17 23.93
CA ARG A 446 -31.13 6.28 24.69
C ARG A 446 -32.34 7.00 25.29
N VAL A 447 -32.38 8.32 25.19
CA VAL A 447 -33.41 9.24 25.69
C VAL A 447 -33.81 10.15 24.52
N LEU A 448 -34.44 9.54 23.53
CA LEU A 448 -35.39 10.26 22.70
C LEU A 448 -36.57 10.66 23.62
N ASP A 449 -36.98 11.93 23.54
CA ASP A 449 -38.10 12.61 24.21
C ASP A 449 -38.91 11.78 25.23
N GLU A 450 -38.72 12.12 26.51
CA GLU A 450 -39.13 11.35 27.70
C GLU A 450 -40.63 11.03 27.80
N GLU A 451 -41.51 11.77 27.12
CA GLU A 451 -42.95 11.69 27.39
C GLU A 451 -43.75 10.86 26.37
N SER A 452 -43.30 10.73 25.12
CA SER A 452 -44.05 9.99 24.07
C SER A 452 -43.48 8.60 23.78
N GLU A 453 -42.19 8.35 24.02
CA GLU A 453 -41.49 7.13 23.57
C GLU A 453 -41.21 6.10 24.68
N ALA A 454 -41.32 6.45 25.97
CA ALA A 454 -41.30 5.48 27.06
C ALA A 454 -42.42 4.43 26.91
N ILE A 455 -43.55 4.85 26.32
CA ILE A 455 -44.68 4.00 25.94
C ILE A 455 -44.31 3.09 24.75
N SER A 456 -43.53 3.59 23.77
CA SER A 456 -43.04 2.82 22.62
C SER A 456 -41.97 1.80 23.00
N ASN A 457 -40.99 2.16 23.85
CA ASN A 457 -39.94 1.26 24.34
C ASN A 457 -40.47 0.15 25.25
N LYS A 458 -41.51 0.43 26.04
CA LYS A 458 -42.22 -0.58 26.83
C LYS A 458 -43.05 -1.51 25.94
N LYS A 459 -43.78 -0.94 24.95
CA LYS A 459 -44.51 -1.72 23.92
C LYS A 459 -43.54 -2.57 23.07
N LEU A 460 -42.34 -2.07 22.79
CA LEU A 460 -41.21 -2.76 22.14
C LEU A 460 -40.69 -3.93 22.95
N LEU A 461 -40.49 -3.73 24.26
CA LEU A 461 -40.07 -4.78 25.18
C LEU A 461 -41.17 -5.85 25.34
N ASP A 462 -42.44 -5.43 25.35
CA ASP A 462 -43.59 -6.33 25.41
C ASP A 462 -43.72 -7.16 24.11
N CYS A 463 -43.57 -6.54 22.93
CA CYS A 463 -43.46 -7.26 21.66
C CYS A 463 -42.27 -8.24 21.67
N TYR A 464 -41.11 -7.83 22.20
CA TYR A 464 -39.94 -8.70 22.33
C TYR A 464 -40.20 -9.91 23.25
N ILE A 465 -40.80 -9.69 24.42
CA ILE A 465 -41.12 -10.77 25.37
C ILE A 465 -42.13 -11.75 24.76
N GLN A 466 -43.11 -11.23 24.02
CA GLN A 466 -44.14 -12.03 23.36
C GLN A 466 -43.60 -12.87 22.20
N HIS A 467 -42.57 -12.39 21.50
CA HIS A 467 -42.00 -13.03 20.31
C HIS A 467 -40.65 -13.72 20.56
N ARG A 468 -40.18 -13.75 21.81
CA ARG A 468 -38.94 -14.43 22.18
C ARG A 468 -39.07 -15.93 21.88
N PRO A 469 -38.17 -16.53 21.07
CA PRO A 469 -38.18 -17.97 20.88
C PRO A 469 -37.88 -18.64 22.22
N GLN A 470 -38.87 -19.34 22.77
CA GLN A 470 -38.65 -20.18 23.94
C GLN A 470 -37.83 -21.38 23.48
N VAL A 471 -36.67 -21.58 24.11
CA VAL A 471 -35.75 -22.69 23.83
C VAL A 471 -36.43 -23.98 24.31
N GLY A 472 -37.31 -24.56 23.49
CA GLY A 472 -38.14 -25.69 23.92
C GLY A 472 -38.93 -26.40 22.82
N ASN A 473 -39.67 -25.69 21.96
CA ASN A 473 -40.52 -26.31 20.94
C ASN A 473 -40.51 -25.54 19.62
N LEU A 474 -39.72 -26.04 18.66
CA LEU A 474 -39.54 -25.44 17.32
C LEU A 474 -40.68 -25.81 16.35
N SER A 475 -41.58 -26.72 16.72
CA SER A 475 -42.61 -27.29 15.84
C SER A 475 -43.94 -26.53 15.81
N GLU A 476 -44.13 -25.53 16.66
CA GLU A 476 -45.43 -24.86 16.87
C GLU A 476 -45.46 -23.39 16.39
N TYR A 477 -44.35 -22.89 15.82
CA TYR A 477 -44.25 -21.52 15.33
C TYR A 477 -44.75 -21.40 13.89
N THR A 478 -45.68 -20.48 13.65
CA THR A 478 -45.96 -19.97 12.30
C THR A 478 -44.67 -19.33 11.77
N SER A 479 -44.20 -19.83 10.63
CA SER A 479 -42.92 -19.46 10.02
C SER A 479 -42.80 -17.95 9.71
N GLU A 480 -43.93 -17.25 9.54
CA GLU A 480 -44.02 -15.80 9.37
C GLU A 480 -43.64 -15.02 10.65
N MET A 481 -44.11 -15.46 11.82
CA MET A 481 -43.79 -14.85 13.12
C MET A 481 -42.29 -14.98 13.47
N HIS A 482 -41.67 -16.08 13.04
CA HIS A 482 -40.22 -16.31 13.19
C HIS A 482 -39.38 -15.38 12.31
N SER A 483 -39.80 -15.13 11.06
CA SER A 483 -39.13 -14.23 10.13
C SER A 483 -39.14 -12.77 10.62
N ASN A 484 -40.30 -12.30 11.12
CA ASN A 484 -40.45 -10.94 11.65
C ASN A 484 -39.61 -10.71 12.92
N THR A 485 -39.52 -11.71 13.80
CA THR A 485 -38.69 -11.66 15.01
C THR A 485 -37.19 -11.58 14.68
N LEU A 486 -36.72 -12.37 13.71
CA LEU A 486 -35.33 -12.37 13.27
C LEU A 486 -34.95 -11.03 12.64
N ARG A 487 -35.84 -10.46 11.83
CA ARG A 487 -35.68 -9.13 11.22
C ARG A 487 -35.50 -8.03 12.26
N TYR A 488 -36.32 -8.05 13.32
CA TYR A 488 -36.19 -7.12 14.45
C TYR A 488 -34.84 -7.23 15.16
N PHE A 489 -34.37 -8.46 15.45
CA PHE A 489 -33.06 -8.68 16.05
C PHE A 489 -31.93 -8.11 15.18
N LEU A 490 -32.03 -8.26 13.86
CA LEU A 490 -31.05 -7.70 12.92
C LEU A 490 -31.07 -6.17 12.91
N PHE A 491 -32.24 -5.53 12.96
CA PHE A 491 -32.32 -4.07 13.09
C PHE A 491 -31.73 -3.56 14.41
N LEU A 492 -32.04 -4.21 15.53
CA LEU A 492 -31.47 -3.87 16.83
C LEU A 492 -29.94 -4.07 16.85
N HIS A 493 -29.47 -5.14 16.22
CA HIS A 493 -28.05 -5.40 16.07
C HIS A 493 -27.38 -4.34 15.17
N SER A 494 -28.05 -3.89 14.10
CA SER A 494 -27.57 -2.79 13.24
C SER A 494 -27.40 -1.48 14.02
N GLN A 495 -28.37 -1.14 14.89
CA GLN A 495 -28.30 0.04 15.75
C GLN A 495 -27.18 -0.09 16.79
N THR A 496 -27.00 -1.28 17.36
CA THR A 496 -25.92 -1.55 18.31
C THR A 496 -24.55 -1.39 17.64
N LEU A 497 -24.40 -1.86 16.40
CA LEU A 497 -23.17 -1.70 15.60
C LEU A 497 -22.93 -0.24 15.21
N LEU A 498 -23.97 0.52 14.84
CA LEU A 498 -23.86 1.96 14.60
C LEU A 498 -23.50 2.72 15.89
N SER A 499 -24.02 2.31 17.04
CA SER A 499 -23.66 2.88 18.34
C SER A 499 -22.20 2.59 18.69
N SER A 500 -21.75 1.36 18.44
CA SER A 500 -20.34 0.96 18.62
C SER A 500 -19.42 1.77 17.71
N LEU A 501 -19.77 1.88 16.42
CA LEU A 501 -19.02 2.69 15.45
C LEU A 501 -18.95 4.16 15.86
N GLY A 502 -20.06 4.72 16.33
CA GLY A 502 -20.12 6.10 16.81
C GLY A 502 -19.24 6.33 18.04
N LYS A 503 -19.20 5.38 18.98
CA LYS A 503 -18.33 5.46 20.17
C LYS A 503 -16.84 5.41 19.81
N GLU A 504 -16.44 4.49 18.93
CA GLU A 504 -15.03 4.43 18.49
C GLU A 504 -14.64 5.67 17.68
N LEU A 505 -15.55 6.20 16.85
CA LEU A 505 -15.33 7.47 16.17
C LEU A 505 -15.23 8.65 17.15
N LEU A 506 -16.00 8.65 18.25
CA LEU A 506 -15.89 9.66 19.31
C LEU A 506 -14.52 9.61 20.01
N ASN A 507 -13.95 8.42 20.23
CA ASN A 507 -12.60 8.27 20.77
C ASN A 507 -11.57 8.93 19.84
N LEU A 508 -11.66 8.66 18.54
CA LEU A 508 -10.83 9.30 17.52
C LEU A 508 -11.01 10.83 17.51
N LEU A 509 -12.25 11.31 17.53
CA LEU A 509 -12.56 12.74 17.51
C LEU A 509 -12.00 13.48 18.74
N THR A 510 -12.20 12.91 19.92
CA THR A 510 -11.68 13.47 21.18
C THR A 510 -10.15 13.58 21.13
N PHE A 511 -9.49 12.51 20.68
CA PHE A 511 -8.02 12.48 20.55
C PHE A 511 -7.50 13.53 19.57
N VAL A 512 -8.16 13.68 18.42
CA VAL A 512 -7.77 14.64 17.39
C VAL A 512 -7.95 16.08 17.89
N ASP A 513 -9.04 16.39 18.60
CA ASP A 513 -9.27 17.73 19.17
C ASP A 513 -8.27 18.08 20.28
N ASP A 514 -7.95 17.12 21.15
CA ASP A 514 -6.89 17.28 22.17
C ASP A 514 -5.54 17.56 21.54
N CYS A 515 -5.22 16.87 20.44
CA CYS A 515 -4.00 17.13 19.69
C CYS A 515 -4.02 18.51 19.03
N TYR A 516 -5.13 18.91 18.41
CA TYR A 516 -5.28 20.18 17.71
C TYR A 516 -5.10 21.40 18.63
N SER A 517 -5.45 21.28 19.92
CA SER A 517 -5.28 22.34 20.91
C SER A 517 -3.81 22.77 21.14
N ARG A 518 -2.84 21.94 20.70
CA ARG A 518 -1.41 22.15 20.97
C ARG A 518 -0.73 23.00 19.89
N PRO A 519 0.27 23.84 20.24
CA PRO A 519 1.00 24.63 19.26
C PRO A 519 1.90 23.77 18.35
N LYS A 520 2.14 24.25 17.12
CA LYS A 520 3.06 23.62 16.16
C LYS A 520 4.50 23.70 16.68
N ARG A 521 5.23 22.59 16.63
CA ARG A 521 6.60 22.46 17.14
C ARG A 521 7.46 21.62 16.20
N LEU A 522 8.77 21.81 16.29
CA LEU A 522 9.74 20.96 15.58
C LEU A 522 9.82 19.62 16.29
N LEU A 523 9.53 18.55 15.56
CA LEU A 523 9.50 17.19 16.06
C LEU A 523 10.71 16.46 15.48
N ILE A 524 11.59 16.03 16.37
CA ILE A 524 12.81 15.29 16.06
C ILE A 524 12.58 13.83 16.46
N PRO A 525 12.80 12.86 15.56
CA PRO A 525 12.55 11.46 15.86
C PRO A 525 13.51 10.87 16.88
N PRO A 526 13.02 9.91 17.69
CA PRO A 526 13.74 9.38 18.85
C PRO A 526 15.05 8.68 18.47
N PHE A 527 15.15 8.11 17.25
CA PHE A 527 16.36 7.43 16.79
C PHE A 527 17.52 8.38 16.45
N LEU A 528 17.30 9.69 16.37
CA LEU A 528 18.38 10.67 16.23
C LEU A 528 19.04 10.98 17.58
N HIS A 529 18.42 10.60 18.70
CA HIS A 529 19.07 10.73 19.99
C HIS A 529 20.10 9.61 20.18
N PRO A 530 21.37 9.93 20.47
CA PRO A 530 22.41 8.91 20.68
C PRO A 530 22.06 7.95 21.83
N ASN A 531 21.33 8.43 22.85
CA ASN A 531 20.84 7.62 23.97
C ASN A 531 19.89 6.49 23.53
N TYR A 532 19.17 6.65 22.41
CA TYR A 532 18.32 5.59 21.85
C TYR A 532 19.17 4.42 21.35
N TRP A 533 20.25 4.71 20.61
CA TRP A 533 21.17 3.69 20.12
C TRP A 533 21.93 3.02 21.26
N VAL A 534 22.41 3.79 22.24
CA VAL A 534 23.08 3.22 23.42
C VAL A 534 22.14 2.26 24.17
N LYS A 535 20.90 2.68 24.45
CA LYS A 535 19.91 1.79 25.09
C LYS A 535 19.60 0.56 24.23
N ARG A 536 19.49 0.72 22.91
CA ARG A 536 19.19 -0.38 21.98
C ARG A 536 20.35 -1.36 21.82
N PHE A 537 21.59 -0.89 21.78
CA PHE A 537 22.78 -1.75 21.77
C PHE A 537 23.01 -2.44 23.11
N VAL A 538 22.70 -1.78 24.23
CA VAL A 538 22.74 -2.38 25.58
C VAL A 538 21.62 -3.42 25.76
N HIS A 539 20.42 -3.17 25.24
CA HIS A 539 19.33 -4.16 25.22
C HIS A 539 19.50 -5.24 24.14
N LEU A 540 20.38 -5.07 23.15
CA LEU A 540 20.67 -6.10 22.14
C LEU A 540 21.38 -7.33 22.76
N GLY A 541 21.91 -7.20 23.99
CA GLY A 541 22.37 -8.32 24.81
C GLY A 541 21.23 -9.19 25.38
N GLY A 542 19.98 -8.77 25.25
CA GLY A 542 18.78 -9.55 25.58
C GLY A 542 17.84 -9.59 24.38
N ILE A 543 18.07 -10.54 23.47
CA ILE A 543 17.24 -10.72 22.28
C ILE A 543 15.86 -11.24 22.69
N GLN A 544 14.93 -10.32 22.99
CA GLN A 544 13.51 -10.56 22.79
C GLN A 544 13.16 -10.06 21.39
N GLN A 545 12.99 -11.03 20.50
CA GLN A 545 12.61 -10.84 19.12
C GLN A 545 11.14 -10.35 19.09
N GLU A 546 10.94 -9.04 19.20
CA GLU A 546 9.69 -8.43 18.72
C GLU A 546 9.66 -8.62 17.21
N GLY A 547 8.81 -9.54 16.77
CA GLY A 547 8.61 -9.89 15.38
C GLY A 547 8.10 -8.68 14.59
N THR A 548 9.01 -7.90 14.02
CA THR A 548 8.75 -7.15 12.79
C THR A 548 9.23 -8.00 11.62
N SER A 549 8.59 -9.15 11.41
CA SER A 549 8.60 -9.84 10.12
C SER A 549 7.52 -9.19 9.26
N GLN A 550 7.94 -8.24 8.42
CA GLN A 550 7.14 -7.82 7.28
C GLN A 550 7.20 -8.95 6.25
N ASP A 551 6.32 -9.94 6.39
CA ASP A 551 6.05 -10.93 5.35
C ASP A 551 5.04 -10.32 4.38
N ALA A 552 5.58 -9.55 3.43
CA ALA A 552 4.83 -8.92 2.35
C ALA A 552 4.50 -9.92 1.23
N GLU A 553 3.76 -11.01 1.52
CA GLU A 553 3.00 -11.77 0.49
C GLU A 553 2.01 -12.80 1.06
N LYS A 554 1.18 -12.42 2.05
CA LYS A 554 -0.06 -13.16 2.33
C LYS A 554 -1.23 -12.20 2.39
N GLN A 555 -2.05 -12.24 1.36
CA GLN A 555 -3.39 -11.69 1.39
C GLN A 555 -4.14 -12.20 2.63
N THR A 556 -4.74 -11.24 3.35
CA THR A 556 -5.93 -11.42 4.21
C THR A 556 -5.88 -12.46 5.32
N ASN A 557 -4.76 -12.65 6.00
CA ASN A 557 -4.79 -13.31 7.31
C ASN A 557 -4.07 -12.46 8.34
N VAL A 558 -4.87 -11.92 9.26
CA VAL A 558 -4.40 -11.36 10.53
C VAL A 558 -3.61 -12.46 11.23
N GLU A 559 -2.30 -12.30 11.35
CA GLU A 559 -1.49 -13.21 12.16
C GLU A 559 -1.91 -13.04 13.63
N LEU A 560 -2.77 -13.94 14.12
CA LEU A 560 -2.85 -14.21 15.54
C LEU A 560 -1.46 -14.61 16.04
N GLY A 561 -1.11 -14.12 17.24
CA GLY A 561 0.27 -14.08 17.72
C GLY A 561 1.07 -15.40 17.69
N PRO A 562 2.33 -15.37 18.15
CA PRO A 562 3.32 -16.43 17.95
C PRO A 562 2.93 -17.81 18.53
N ALA A 563 1.88 -17.88 19.35
CA ALA A 563 1.29 -19.13 19.83
C ALA A 563 0.61 -19.97 18.73
N PHE A 564 0.18 -19.38 17.60
CA PHE A 564 -0.61 -20.07 16.57
C PHE A 564 0.20 -20.55 15.36
N TYR A 565 1.31 -19.89 15.01
CA TYR A 565 2.00 -20.16 13.73
C TYR A 565 3.44 -20.68 13.83
N SER A 566 4.07 -20.62 15.02
CA SER A 566 5.44 -21.10 15.20
C SER A 566 5.50 -22.12 16.34
N PRO A 567 5.32 -23.44 16.07
CA PRO A 567 5.58 -24.46 17.08
C PRO A 567 7.05 -24.38 17.50
N LYS A 568 7.30 -23.78 18.67
CA LYS A 568 8.61 -23.73 19.29
C LYS A 568 8.94 -25.14 19.77
N ASN A 569 10.06 -25.71 19.33
CA ASN A 569 10.48 -27.04 19.77
C ASN A 569 10.52 -27.08 21.31
N PRO A 570 9.68 -27.91 21.95
CA PRO A 570 9.52 -27.90 23.42
C PRO A 570 10.78 -28.39 24.15
N ASP A 571 11.66 -29.12 23.46
CA ASP A 571 12.90 -29.68 24.02
C ASP A 571 14.11 -28.74 23.92
N HIS A 572 13.94 -27.55 23.33
CA HIS A 572 15.04 -26.60 23.16
C HIS A 572 15.07 -25.58 24.30
N LEU A 573 16.05 -25.70 25.18
CA LEU A 573 16.32 -24.68 26.20
C LEU A 573 16.76 -23.37 25.53
N PRO A 574 16.40 -22.21 26.09
CA PRO A 574 16.89 -20.93 25.59
C PRO A 574 18.43 -20.88 25.72
N PRO A 575 19.15 -20.38 24.70
CA PRO A 575 20.61 -20.32 24.74
C PRO A 575 21.05 -19.40 25.89
N SER A 576 21.93 -19.90 26.73
CA SER A 576 22.46 -19.20 27.90
C SER A 576 23.77 -18.47 27.59
N ASN A 577 24.49 -18.91 26.56
CA ASN A 577 25.78 -18.36 26.14
C ASN A 577 25.78 -17.86 24.69
N LEU A 578 26.71 -16.95 24.36
CA LEU A 578 26.93 -16.47 22.99
C LEU A 578 27.32 -17.61 22.04
N VAL A 579 28.04 -18.62 22.54
CA VAL A 579 28.43 -19.81 21.77
C VAL A 579 27.22 -20.69 21.45
N GLU A 580 26.31 -20.89 22.42
CA GLU A 580 25.05 -21.61 22.22
C GLU A 580 24.14 -20.87 21.24
N THR A 581 24.09 -19.54 21.35
CA THR A 581 23.37 -18.67 20.39
C THR A 581 23.91 -18.86 18.97
N ILE A 582 25.24 -18.86 18.79
CA ILE A 582 25.87 -19.10 17.48
C ILE A 582 25.59 -20.54 17.00
N GLY A 583 25.62 -21.53 17.89
CA GLY A 583 25.28 -22.92 17.59
C GLY A 583 23.85 -23.09 17.08
N ASP A 584 22.89 -22.39 17.69
CA ASP A 584 21.50 -22.36 17.25
C ASP A 584 21.32 -21.72 15.87
N TYR A 585 22.09 -20.67 15.57
CA TYR A 585 22.13 -20.09 14.23
C TYR A 585 22.71 -21.08 13.21
N ILE A 586 23.80 -21.78 13.54
CA ILE A 586 24.41 -22.80 12.67
C ILE A 586 23.44 -23.95 12.41
N ARG A 587 22.66 -24.37 13.42
CA ARG A 587 21.64 -25.43 13.28
C ARG A 587 20.48 -25.04 12.36
N LYS A 588 20.19 -23.75 12.21
CA LYS A 588 19.16 -23.25 11.28
C LYS A 588 19.67 -23.15 9.84
N ILE A 589 20.98 -23.24 9.59
CA ILE A 589 21.55 -23.18 8.24
C ILE A 589 21.01 -24.32 7.35
N PRO A 590 20.98 -25.61 7.77
CA PRO A 590 20.38 -26.68 6.97
C PRO A 590 18.91 -26.45 6.65
N SER A 591 18.12 -25.89 7.59
CA SER A 591 16.72 -25.55 7.31
C SER A 591 16.58 -24.40 6.31
N ILE A 592 17.53 -23.47 6.27
CA ILE A 592 17.57 -22.39 5.26
C ILE A 592 17.88 -22.99 3.88
N PHE A 593 18.85 -23.90 3.77
CA PHE A 593 19.13 -24.61 2.51
C PHE A 593 17.97 -25.48 2.01
N ARG A 594 17.12 -25.98 2.92
CA ARG A 594 15.92 -26.76 2.60
C ARG A 594 14.69 -25.89 2.27
N SER A 595 14.76 -24.58 2.50
CA SER A 595 13.62 -23.69 2.25
C SER A 595 13.30 -23.56 0.75
N ASP A 596 12.02 -23.34 0.42
CA ASP A 596 11.57 -23.12 -0.95
C ASP A 596 12.28 -21.90 -1.59
N HIS A 597 12.67 -20.92 -0.78
CA HIS A 597 13.44 -19.75 -1.19
C HIS A 597 14.86 -20.09 -1.69
N ALA A 598 15.54 -21.04 -1.03
CA ALA A 598 16.88 -21.48 -1.45
C ALA A 598 16.82 -22.32 -2.73
N ALA A 599 15.76 -23.11 -2.90
CA ALA A 599 15.50 -23.85 -4.13
C ALA A 599 15.20 -22.90 -5.31
N PHE A 600 14.46 -21.81 -5.07
CA PHE A 600 14.26 -20.75 -6.06
C PHE A 600 15.59 -20.11 -6.49
N GLY A 601 16.43 -19.71 -5.53
CA GLY A 601 17.75 -19.14 -5.82
C GLY A 601 18.63 -20.10 -6.64
N LEU A 602 18.58 -21.39 -6.34
CA LEU A 602 19.34 -22.42 -7.06
C LEU A 602 18.86 -22.58 -8.51
N ARG A 603 17.54 -22.60 -8.76
CA ARG A 603 16.98 -22.64 -10.12
C ARG A 603 17.42 -21.45 -10.95
N VAL A 604 17.38 -20.26 -10.37
CA VAL A 604 17.81 -19.03 -11.05
C VAL A 604 19.28 -19.12 -11.45
N VAL A 605 20.16 -19.54 -10.53
CA VAL A 605 21.59 -19.69 -10.81
C VAL A 605 21.85 -20.73 -11.89
N CYS A 606 21.17 -21.88 -11.84
CA CYS A 606 21.29 -22.89 -12.90
C CYS A 606 20.89 -22.33 -14.28
N ALA A 607 19.82 -21.54 -14.35
CA ALA A 607 19.40 -20.89 -15.60
C ALA A 607 20.41 -19.84 -16.09
N ILE A 608 21.00 -19.08 -15.18
CA ILE A 608 22.02 -18.07 -15.51
C ILE A 608 23.27 -18.75 -16.10
N MET A 609 23.72 -19.85 -15.49
CA MET A 609 24.90 -20.59 -15.94
C MET A 609 24.71 -21.25 -17.31
N THR A 610 23.52 -21.78 -17.61
CA THR A 610 23.25 -22.39 -18.93
C THR A 610 23.22 -21.35 -20.05
N ILE A 611 22.71 -20.14 -19.78
CA ILE A 611 22.71 -19.03 -20.74
C ILE A 611 24.14 -18.52 -20.98
N ASP A 612 24.95 -18.37 -19.93
CA ASP A 612 26.33 -17.89 -20.05
C ASP A 612 27.17 -18.83 -20.92
N THR A 613 27.05 -20.14 -20.71
CA THR A 613 27.75 -21.15 -21.52
C THR A 613 27.30 -21.15 -23.00
N GLY A 614 26.02 -20.90 -23.26
CA GLY A 614 25.47 -20.81 -24.62
C GLY A 614 25.84 -19.53 -25.37
N PHE A 615 25.98 -18.40 -24.66
CA PHE A 615 26.37 -17.12 -25.24
C PHE A 615 27.88 -17.07 -25.55
N PHE A 616 28.70 -17.65 -24.67
CA PHE A 616 30.16 -17.71 -24.85
C PHE A 616 30.59 -18.60 -26.03
N GLY A 617 29.76 -19.56 -26.43
CA GLY A 617 30.02 -20.45 -27.56
C GLY A 617 29.72 -19.85 -28.94
N HIS A 618 29.00 -18.72 -29.05
CA HIS A 618 28.49 -18.29 -30.36
C HIS A 618 28.75 -16.83 -30.78
N TYR A 619 28.90 -15.85 -29.88
CA TYR A 619 29.21 -14.46 -30.29
C TYR A 619 29.89 -13.63 -29.20
N LEU A 620 30.88 -12.84 -29.60
CA LEU A 620 31.45 -11.72 -28.85
C LEU A 620 31.51 -10.53 -29.84
N PRO A 621 31.18 -9.27 -29.47
CA PRO A 621 30.43 -8.73 -28.34
C PRO A 621 29.01 -8.30 -28.78
N TYR A 622 28.24 -7.67 -27.89
CA TYR A 622 26.95 -6.99 -28.11
C TYR A 622 25.66 -7.80 -27.85
N CYS A 623 24.76 -7.11 -27.14
CA CYS A 623 23.38 -7.44 -26.78
C CYS A 623 23.18 -8.38 -25.57
N PHE A 624 23.05 -7.76 -24.40
CA PHE A 624 22.51 -8.36 -23.17
C PHE A 624 20.96 -8.39 -23.22
N PRO A 625 20.30 -9.56 -23.11
CA PRO A 625 18.86 -9.67 -22.83
C PRO A 625 18.53 -9.68 -21.32
N TRP A 626 19.53 -9.48 -20.46
CA TRP A 626 19.45 -9.74 -19.01
C TRP A 626 18.48 -8.85 -18.22
N LEU A 627 18.01 -7.74 -18.80
CA LEU A 627 16.96 -6.90 -18.22
C LEU A 627 15.56 -7.53 -18.30
N ALA A 628 15.31 -8.44 -19.24
CA ALA A 628 13.98 -9.04 -19.42
C ALA A 628 13.61 -10.08 -18.34
N LEU A 629 14.60 -10.63 -17.62
CA LEU A 629 14.36 -11.63 -16.56
C LEU A 629 14.17 -11.01 -15.16
N LEU A 630 14.45 -9.72 -15.00
CA LEU A 630 14.29 -9.01 -13.72
C LEU A 630 12.97 -8.25 -13.60
N ASP A 631 12.27 -8.03 -14.71
CA ASP A 631 11.01 -7.26 -14.80
C ASP A 631 9.73 -8.13 -14.83
N HIS A 632 9.82 -9.46 -14.67
CA HIS A 632 8.61 -10.26 -14.53
C HIS A 632 8.05 -10.17 -13.10
N PRO A 633 6.85 -9.61 -12.89
CA PRO A 633 6.12 -9.81 -11.65
C PRO A 633 5.80 -11.31 -11.50
N PRO A 634 5.51 -11.81 -10.28
CA PRO A 634 5.07 -13.18 -10.12
C PRO A 634 3.70 -13.32 -10.78
N PHE A 635 3.68 -13.77 -12.02
CA PHE A 635 2.49 -14.40 -12.59
C PHE A 635 2.35 -15.76 -11.90
N PHE A 636 1.70 -15.75 -10.73
CA PHE A 636 1.10 -16.95 -10.16
C PHE A 636 -0.16 -17.27 -10.98
N TYR A 637 -0.16 -18.45 -11.59
CA TYR A 637 -1.33 -19.32 -11.53
C TYR A 637 -1.21 -20.19 -10.28
#